data_AF-A0A969JZM0-F1
#
_entry.id   AF-A0A969JZM0-F1
#
_cell.length_a   1.000
_cell.length_b   1.000
_cell.length_c   1.000
_cell.angle_alpha   90.00
_cell.angle_beta   90.00
_cell.angle_gamma   90.00
#
_symmetry.space_group_name_H-M   'P 1'
#
loop_
_entity.id
_entity.type
_entity.pdbx_description
1 polymer ?
#
loop_
_entity_poly.entity_id
_entity_poly.type
_entity_poly.pdbx_seq_one_letter_code
_entity_poly.pdbx_strand_id
1 'polypeptide(L)'
;MTNQVVITGKAELTSEEQMAHLARRLAPLRLEGGHKSTPGSLPGNVRLVELLGATTPLEVNLDLLYSEQYDSQRVLSFPIGINEDGRPQTVILREGPQGGNGHHALLAGATGKGKSVTLLSIVLSLAASNSPSHLNFVLADFKGGASELARLKQLPHVVGFVTDLDEAYVERFRQSLEGEIERRKRIFESTPQLVGRQIQNIYEYNKAMPENLMPHLVVVIDEFARASQVSPEFKTTVEKNIARQGRALGIHLILSSQTAVDFTSVRPNIDVRMSMQLQTAEESRAIFNRDDAAKRLTRAGQAFIQVGDNQIFEMFQVARADTPYHEQGADLNLLDDFTIRLFRPDGRLEPLYNHKAAAPNGRQSSSYQNTQLSEAEVLVEHIRLHCEGKFMPSRPICLEPLPEPEKMPLGTVLLEEPVFCLWQPETGWETDRQLPARRLKVPLGMLDLPTQQEQRPYLLDLTQGDGHFVLVGPPGSGKAMALRSLVLALAAAHSPEELIFYFLGRGPTLTIFEELPHCQALVQGNETERLARLFPFWRRKKRSEHSSCVTIVPTIWRYCGTSCLILLCPHS
;
A
#
# COMPACT_ATOMS: atom_id res chain seq x y z
N MET A 1 -30.78 48.10 -2.93
CA MET A 1 -29.75 48.67 -3.82
C MET A 1 -28.39 48.34 -3.22
N THR A 2 -27.83 47.18 -3.56
CA THR A 2 -26.48 46.77 -3.16
C THR A 2 -25.49 47.48 -4.08
N ASN A 3 -24.68 48.38 -3.53
CA ASN A 3 -23.56 49.00 -4.26
C ASN A 3 -22.56 47.90 -4.62
N GLN A 4 -22.72 47.26 -5.79
CA GLN A 4 -21.65 46.47 -6.40
C GLN A 4 -20.56 47.45 -6.82
N VAL A 5 -19.48 47.52 -6.04
CA VAL A 5 -18.25 48.18 -6.46
C VAL A 5 -17.61 47.28 -7.51
N VAL A 6 -17.85 47.59 -8.79
CA VAL A 6 -17.20 46.90 -9.91
C VAL A 6 -15.79 47.49 -10.05
N ILE A 7 -14.79 46.79 -9.52
CA ILE A 7 -13.38 47.12 -9.74
C ILE A 7 -13.00 46.51 -11.10
N THR A 8 -12.89 47.35 -12.12
CA THR A 8 -12.33 46.95 -13.41
C THR A 8 -10.82 47.21 -13.41
N GLY A 9 -10.05 46.14 -13.61
CA GLY A 9 -8.60 46.22 -13.77
C GLY A 9 -8.20 45.51 -15.05
N LYS A 10 -7.31 46.12 -15.83
CA LYS A 10 -6.60 45.43 -16.89
C LYS A 10 -5.25 45.01 -16.32
N ALA A 11 -4.99 43.70 -16.26
CA ALA A 11 -3.68 43.23 -15.85
C ALA A 11 -2.63 43.84 -16.79
N GLU A 12 -1.64 44.53 -16.23
CA GLU A 12 -0.48 44.95 -17.00
C GLU A 12 0.34 43.69 -17.27
N LEU A 13 0.18 43.16 -18.48
CA LEU A 13 0.98 42.02 -18.94
C LEU A 13 2.40 42.53 -19.18
N THR A 14 3.36 41.94 -18.48
CA THR A 14 4.79 42.21 -18.64
C THR A 14 5.42 41.03 -19.39
N SER A 15 6.44 41.30 -20.20
CA SER A 15 7.18 40.21 -20.86
C SER A 15 8.00 39.39 -19.86
N GLU A 16 8.25 38.11 -20.16
CA GLU A 16 9.14 37.27 -19.35
C GLU A 16 10.52 37.91 -19.13
N GLU A 17 11.04 38.60 -20.15
CA GLU A 17 12.33 39.28 -20.08
C GLU A 17 12.34 40.42 -19.05
N GLN A 18 11.28 41.24 -19.06
CA GLN A 18 11.10 42.32 -18.09
C GLN A 18 10.93 41.77 -16.66
N MET A 19 10.20 40.66 -16.50
CA MET A 19 10.01 40.02 -15.21
C MET A 19 11.29 39.36 -14.69
N ALA A 20 12.06 38.70 -15.56
CA ALA A 20 13.38 38.16 -15.23
C ALA A 20 14.35 39.27 -14.82
N HIS A 21 14.30 40.42 -15.50
CA HIS A 21 15.12 41.57 -15.13
C HIS A 21 14.71 42.14 -13.76
N LEU A 22 13.41 42.30 -13.51
CA LEU A 22 12.88 42.74 -12.22
C LEU A 22 13.26 41.77 -11.10
N ALA A 23 13.08 40.48 -11.30
CA ALA A 23 13.45 39.44 -10.33
C ALA A 23 14.94 39.51 -9.99
N ARG A 24 15.83 39.66 -10.99
CA ARG A 24 17.28 39.84 -10.75
C ARG A 24 17.60 41.13 -10.00
N ARG A 25 16.85 42.22 -10.22
CA ARG A 25 17.02 43.49 -9.50
C ARG A 25 16.52 43.42 -8.06
N LEU A 26 15.48 42.62 -7.80
CA LEU A 26 14.92 42.41 -6.47
C LEU A 26 15.69 41.35 -5.66
N ALA A 27 16.33 40.37 -6.32
CA ALA A 27 17.10 39.29 -5.71
C ALA A 27 18.14 39.73 -4.63
N PRO A 28 18.90 40.83 -4.82
CA PRO A 28 19.83 41.30 -3.79
C PRO A 28 19.17 42.09 -2.65
N LEU A 29 17.91 42.51 -2.80
CA LEU A 29 17.23 43.27 -1.76
C LEU A 29 16.84 42.36 -0.58
N ARG A 30 16.97 42.89 0.63
CA ARG A 30 16.50 42.28 1.87
C ARG A 30 15.57 43.28 2.55
N LEU A 31 14.42 42.83 3.01
CA LEU A 31 13.46 43.68 3.70
C LEU A 31 13.93 43.91 5.14
N GLU A 32 14.31 45.14 5.47
CA GLU A 32 14.40 45.59 6.87
C GLU A 32 13.03 46.14 7.30
N GLY A 33 12.38 45.46 8.27
CA GLY A 33 11.39 46.11 9.13
C GLY A 33 9.92 46.24 8.66
N GLY A 34 9.44 45.51 7.65
CA GLY A 34 8.03 45.56 7.21
C GLY A 34 7.15 44.45 7.78
N HIS A 35 6.09 44.80 8.53
CA HIS A 35 4.98 43.96 9.02
C HIS A 35 5.22 42.45 9.15
N LYS A 36 5.75 41.98 10.30
CA LYS A 36 5.80 40.58 10.79
C LYS A 36 5.54 39.49 9.73
N SER A 37 6.41 39.41 8.72
CA SER A 37 7.22 38.21 8.59
C SER A 37 8.64 38.65 8.91
N THR A 38 9.00 38.56 10.18
CA THR A 38 10.37 38.82 10.65
C THR A 38 11.33 37.99 9.79
N PRO A 39 12.50 38.48 9.36
CA PRO A 39 13.58 37.60 8.94
C PRO A 39 13.75 36.52 10.02
N GLY A 40 13.55 35.25 9.68
CA GLY A 40 13.43 34.14 10.64
C GLY A 40 12.01 33.77 11.08
N SER A 41 10.94 34.24 10.42
CA SER A 41 9.56 33.80 10.70
C SER A 41 8.96 33.02 9.53
N LEU A 42 8.55 31.79 9.81
CA LEU A 42 7.98 30.89 8.82
C LEU A 42 6.63 31.36 8.26
N PRO A 43 6.33 31.07 6.97
CA PRO A 43 5.01 31.33 6.39
C PRO A 43 3.90 30.60 7.17
N GLY A 44 2.69 31.16 7.14
CA GLY A 44 1.54 30.61 7.87
C GLY A 44 0.92 29.38 7.20
N ASN A 45 0.93 29.36 5.86
CA ASN A 45 0.47 28.24 5.05
C ASN A 45 1.40 28.14 3.83
N VAL A 46 1.68 26.91 3.39
CA VAL A 46 2.48 26.60 2.21
C VAL A 46 1.71 25.50 1.48
N ARG A 47 1.33 25.72 0.23
CA ARG A 47 0.66 24.69 -0.59
C ARG A 47 1.71 23.85 -1.30
N LEU A 48 1.51 22.52 -1.34
CA LEU A 48 2.42 21.62 -2.03
C LEU A 48 2.47 21.92 -3.54
N VAL A 49 1.32 22.25 -4.13
CA VAL A 49 1.21 22.61 -5.55
C VAL A 49 2.13 23.79 -5.92
N GLU A 50 2.14 24.83 -5.08
CA GLU A 50 3.02 26.00 -5.27
C GLU A 50 4.49 25.63 -5.15
N LEU A 51 4.80 24.73 -4.22
CA LEU A 51 6.16 24.23 -4.01
C LEU A 51 6.65 23.37 -5.19
N LEU A 52 5.73 22.74 -5.92
CA LEU A 52 5.98 22.02 -7.17
C LEU A 52 5.97 22.95 -8.40
N GLY A 53 5.90 24.27 -8.20
CA GLY A 53 6.00 25.27 -9.27
C GLY A 53 4.70 25.51 -10.06
N ALA A 54 3.53 25.15 -9.51
CA ALA A 54 2.24 25.30 -10.16
C ALA A 54 1.25 26.13 -9.32
N THR A 55 0.19 26.67 -9.94
CA THR A 55 -0.88 27.36 -9.18
C THR A 55 -2.06 26.45 -8.88
N THR A 56 -2.30 25.47 -9.76
CA THR A 56 -3.32 24.43 -9.60
C THR A 56 -2.70 23.02 -9.71
N PRO A 57 -3.29 21.98 -9.08
CA PRO A 57 -2.79 20.62 -9.18
C PRO A 57 -2.60 20.11 -10.63
N LEU A 58 -3.48 20.54 -11.54
CA LEU A 58 -3.48 20.15 -12.96
C LEU A 58 -2.34 20.81 -13.75
N GLU A 59 -1.78 21.91 -13.26
CA GLU A 59 -0.67 22.63 -13.88
C GLU A 59 0.71 22.07 -13.48
N VAL A 60 0.76 21.11 -12.54
CA VAL A 60 2.01 20.48 -12.13
C VAL A 60 2.63 19.77 -13.35
N ASN A 61 3.79 20.26 -13.78
CA ASN A 61 4.49 19.76 -14.97
C ASN A 61 5.27 18.49 -14.65
N LEU A 62 4.59 17.36 -14.68
CA LEU A 62 5.15 16.05 -14.38
C LEU A 62 6.22 15.61 -15.40
N ASP A 63 6.11 15.97 -16.68
CA ASP A 63 7.15 15.63 -17.67
C ASP A 63 8.47 16.34 -17.32
N LEU A 64 8.41 17.62 -16.92
CA LEU A 64 9.59 18.36 -16.46
C LEU A 64 10.18 17.72 -15.20
N LEU A 65 9.38 17.53 -14.16
CA LEU A 65 9.82 16.93 -12.89
C LEU A 65 10.39 15.52 -13.09
N TYR A 66 9.82 14.74 -14.02
CA TYR A 66 10.32 13.40 -14.33
C TYR A 66 11.61 13.41 -15.13
N SER A 67 11.81 14.41 -15.99
CA SER A 67 13.06 14.57 -16.72
C SER A 67 14.24 14.97 -15.82
N GLU A 68 14.00 15.68 -14.72
CA GLU A 68 15.07 16.08 -13.80
C GLU A 68 15.73 14.90 -13.07
N GLN A 69 15.08 13.73 -13.00
CA GLN A 69 15.63 12.51 -12.41
C GLN A 69 16.77 11.89 -13.21
N TYR A 70 16.87 12.18 -14.52
CA TYR A 70 18.01 11.72 -15.32
C TYR A 70 19.33 12.34 -14.86
N ASP A 71 19.27 13.47 -14.14
CA ASP A 71 20.37 13.86 -13.27
C ASP A 71 20.42 12.91 -12.07
N SER A 72 21.39 11.99 -12.12
CA SER A 72 21.64 11.03 -11.04
C SER A 72 21.78 11.66 -9.66
N GLN A 73 22.03 12.97 -9.53
CA GLN A 73 22.07 13.66 -8.23
C GLN A 73 20.68 14.00 -7.67
N ARG A 74 19.63 14.06 -8.50
CA ARG A 74 18.27 14.46 -8.12
C ARG A 74 17.30 13.30 -7.89
N VAL A 75 17.72 12.07 -8.14
CA VAL A 75 16.90 10.87 -7.86
C VAL A 75 16.50 10.85 -6.37
N LEU A 76 15.21 10.64 -6.07
CA LEU A 76 14.63 10.73 -4.72
C LEU A 76 14.75 12.10 -4.05
N SER A 77 14.95 13.17 -4.82
CA SER A 77 14.80 14.54 -4.37
C SER A 77 13.33 14.96 -4.40
N PHE A 78 12.89 15.69 -3.38
CA PHE A 78 11.54 16.24 -3.29
C PHE A 78 11.49 17.41 -2.32
N PRO A 79 10.70 18.46 -2.62
CA PRO A 79 10.53 19.57 -1.71
C PRO A 79 9.44 19.27 -0.67
N ILE A 80 9.64 19.70 0.58
CA ILE A 80 8.73 19.39 1.70
C ILE A 80 8.12 20.62 2.38
N GLY A 81 8.68 21.81 2.14
CA GLY A 81 8.20 23.03 2.77
C GLY A 81 9.09 24.23 2.51
N ILE A 82 8.96 25.26 3.33
CA ILE A 82 9.74 26.49 3.28
C ILE A 82 10.46 26.70 4.61
N ASN A 83 11.76 26.96 4.59
CA ASN A 83 12.56 27.19 5.80
C ASN A 83 12.50 28.64 6.31
N GLU A 84 13.17 28.94 7.42
CA GLU A 84 13.21 30.29 8.04
C GLU A 84 13.80 31.38 7.12
N ASP A 85 14.60 30.99 6.11
CA ASP A 85 15.17 31.88 5.10
C ASP A 85 14.23 32.12 3.91
N GLY A 86 13.03 31.53 3.91
CA GLY A 86 12.08 31.62 2.80
C GLY A 86 12.45 30.76 1.59
N ARG A 87 13.37 29.80 1.74
CA ARG A 87 13.81 28.90 0.67
C ARG A 87 13.06 27.57 0.73
N PRO A 88 12.86 26.88 -0.41
CA PRO A 88 12.37 25.51 -0.43
C PRO A 88 13.25 24.58 0.40
N GLN A 89 12.66 23.98 1.45
CA GLN A 89 13.24 22.86 2.16
C GLN A 89 13.12 21.63 1.28
N THR A 90 14.25 21.14 0.77
CA THR A 90 14.32 19.94 -0.08
C THR A 90 14.98 18.81 0.68
N VAL A 91 14.48 17.59 0.48
CA VAL A 91 15.06 16.36 1.01
C VAL A 91 15.43 15.45 -0.16
N ILE A 92 16.60 14.83 -0.08
CA ILE A 92 17.09 13.82 -1.01
C ILE A 92 17.28 12.54 -0.21
N LEU A 93 16.41 11.54 -0.42
CA LEU A 93 16.46 10.25 0.29
C LEU A 93 17.53 9.31 -0.27
N ARG A 94 18.77 9.79 -0.25
CA ARG A 94 19.97 9.06 -0.65
C ARG A 94 21.03 9.24 0.41
N GLU A 95 22.05 8.39 0.35
CA GLU A 95 23.15 8.42 1.30
C GLU A 95 23.99 9.69 1.18
N GLY A 96 24.51 10.18 2.31
CA GLY A 96 25.42 11.33 2.36
C GLY A 96 26.60 11.27 1.35
N PRO A 97 27.36 10.17 1.26
CA PRO A 97 28.44 10.03 0.28
C PRO A 97 28.00 10.12 -1.18
N GLN A 98 26.70 9.93 -1.44
CA GLN A 98 26.09 10.08 -2.76
C GLN A 98 25.43 11.45 -2.93
N GLY A 99 25.66 12.41 -2.04
CA GLY A 99 25.07 13.75 -2.10
C GLY A 99 23.62 13.83 -1.64
N GLY A 100 23.11 12.80 -0.96
CA GLY A 100 21.78 12.84 -0.35
C GLY A 100 21.80 13.29 1.11
N ASN A 101 20.62 13.50 1.70
CA ASN A 101 20.48 13.83 3.12
C ASN A 101 20.55 12.56 3.99
N GLY A 102 20.06 11.43 3.50
CA GLY A 102 20.06 10.19 4.24
C GLY A 102 19.17 9.14 3.61
N HIS A 103 19.42 7.87 3.91
CA HIS A 103 18.72 6.78 3.26
C HIS A 103 17.33 6.49 3.86
N HIS A 104 17.21 6.61 5.18
CA HIS A 104 15.96 6.42 5.93
C HIS A 104 15.55 7.72 6.60
N ALA A 105 14.24 7.89 6.82
CA ALA A 105 13.67 9.01 7.54
C ALA A 105 12.76 8.57 8.70
N LEU A 106 12.70 9.40 9.73
CA LEU A 106 11.66 9.33 10.77
C LEU A 106 10.89 10.65 10.87
N LEU A 107 9.64 10.56 11.27
CA LEU A 107 8.76 11.68 11.56
C LEU A 107 8.12 11.49 12.94
N ALA A 108 8.54 12.30 13.90
CA ALA A 108 7.94 12.35 15.22
C ALA A 108 6.95 13.52 15.33
N GLY A 109 5.97 13.41 16.21
CA GLY A 109 5.07 14.52 16.50
C GLY A 109 3.86 14.11 17.32
N ALA A 110 3.49 14.94 18.29
CA ALA A 110 2.32 14.71 19.11
C ALA A 110 1.03 14.69 18.27
N THR A 111 -0.01 14.04 18.80
CA THR A 111 -1.34 14.02 18.16
C THR A 111 -1.85 15.43 17.86
N GLY A 112 -2.43 15.60 16.67
CA GLY A 112 -3.00 16.87 16.22
C GLY A 112 -2.00 17.92 15.70
N LYS A 113 -0.70 17.59 15.62
CA LYS A 113 0.33 18.53 15.13
C LYS A 113 0.52 18.56 13.62
N GLY A 114 -0.16 17.66 12.89
CA GLY A 114 -0.14 17.60 11.42
C GLY A 114 0.64 16.42 10.84
N LYS A 115 0.99 15.41 11.65
CA LYS A 115 1.82 14.27 11.22
C LYS A 115 1.27 13.53 9.99
N SER A 116 -0.02 13.20 9.98
CA SER A 116 -0.68 12.54 8.85
C SER A 116 -0.66 13.39 7.58
N VAL A 117 -0.88 14.72 7.72
CA VAL A 117 -0.82 15.67 6.60
C VAL A 117 0.61 15.79 6.07
N THR A 118 1.61 15.83 6.96
CA THR A 118 3.03 15.84 6.58
C THR A 118 3.41 14.57 5.81
N LEU A 119 2.97 13.38 6.26
CA LEU A 119 3.21 12.13 5.52
C LEU A 119 2.56 12.15 4.14
N LEU A 120 1.30 12.60 4.04
CA LEU A 120 0.61 12.79 2.77
C LEU A 120 1.42 13.68 1.82
N SER A 121 1.85 14.85 2.31
CA SER A 121 2.65 15.79 1.52
C SER A 121 4.01 15.22 1.10
N ILE A 122 4.69 14.49 1.98
CA ILE A 122 5.98 13.85 1.68
C ILE A 122 5.82 12.82 0.56
N VAL A 123 4.85 11.90 0.69
CA VAL A 123 4.65 10.84 -0.30
C VAL A 123 4.19 11.41 -1.64
N LEU A 124 3.27 12.39 -1.62
CA LEU A 124 2.79 13.02 -2.84
C LEU A 124 3.86 13.86 -3.53
N SER A 125 4.70 14.57 -2.77
CA SER A 125 5.85 15.32 -3.31
C SER A 125 6.87 14.38 -3.94
N LEU A 126 7.17 13.26 -3.29
CA LEU A 126 8.01 12.20 -3.84
C LEU A 126 7.42 11.63 -5.15
N ALA A 127 6.13 11.31 -5.20
CA ALA A 127 5.46 10.76 -6.37
C ALA A 127 5.38 11.75 -7.55
N ALA A 128 5.19 13.04 -7.26
CA ALA A 128 5.21 14.10 -8.26
C ALA A 128 6.63 14.35 -8.81
N SER A 129 7.66 14.15 -7.97
CA SER A 129 9.06 14.40 -8.33
C SER A 129 9.80 13.16 -8.86
N ASN A 130 9.23 11.95 -8.70
CA ASN A 130 9.84 10.66 -9.04
C ASN A 130 8.90 9.81 -9.90
N SER A 131 9.34 9.26 -11.03
CA SER A 131 8.49 8.43 -11.91
C SER A 131 8.28 7.01 -11.32
N PRO A 132 7.20 6.30 -11.68
CA PRO A 132 6.97 4.92 -11.21
C PRO A 132 8.09 3.92 -11.57
N SER A 133 8.84 4.20 -12.66
CA SER A 133 10.02 3.40 -13.03
C SER A 133 11.21 3.58 -12.10
N HIS A 134 11.26 4.65 -11.32
CA HIS A 134 12.35 4.96 -10.40
C HIS A 134 11.95 4.83 -8.93
N LEU A 135 10.67 4.96 -8.61
CA LEU A 135 10.17 4.93 -7.24
C LEU A 135 8.85 4.17 -7.12
N ASN A 136 8.79 3.26 -6.15
CA ASN A 136 7.59 2.62 -5.68
C ASN A 136 7.38 2.85 -4.18
N PHE A 137 6.13 2.75 -3.74
CA PHE A 137 5.75 2.82 -2.33
C PHE A 137 5.08 1.54 -1.85
N VAL A 138 5.38 1.20 -0.59
CA VAL A 138 4.45 0.43 0.23
C VAL A 138 4.00 1.33 1.38
N LEU A 139 2.70 1.51 1.51
CA LEU A 139 2.10 2.35 2.54
C LEU A 139 1.46 1.47 3.60
N ALA A 140 1.84 1.63 4.85
CA ALA A 140 1.26 0.92 5.99
C ALA A 140 0.64 1.93 6.97
N ASP A 141 -0.68 1.83 7.15
CA ASP A 141 -1.45 2.68 8.04
C ASP A 141 -2.04 1.87 9.20
N PHE A 142 -1.47 2.07 10.39
CA PHE A 142 -1.87 1.42 11.63
C PHE A 142 -2.74 2.31 12.52
N LYS A 143 -3.37 3.36 11.96
CA LYS A 143 -4.20 4.31 12.71
C LYS A 143 -5.68 3.90 12.81
N GLY A 144 -6.18 3.04 11.92
CA GLY A 144 -7.51 2.43 12.02
C GLY A 144 -8.64 3.13 11.24
N GLY A 145 -8.43 3.46 9.96
CA GLY A 145 -9.54 3.61 9.00
C GLY A 145 -9.90 5.02 8.50
N ALA A 146 -9.15 6.06 8.83
CA ALA A 146 -9.29 7.39 8.23
C ALA A 146 -7.92 8.04 8.05
N SER A 147 -7.03 7.41 7.29
CA SER A 147 -5.71 7.96 7.01
C SER A 147 -5.69 8.81 5.76
N GLU A 148 -4.95 9.90 5.86
CA GLU A 148 -4.55 10.70 4.71
C GLU A 148 -3.81 9.86 3.66
N LEU A 149 -3.16 8.75 4.07
CA LEU A 149 -2.46 7.83 3.17
C LEU A 149 -3.42 7.02 2.27
N ALA A 150 -4.67 6.78 2.68
CA ALA A 150 -5.63 6.06 1.85
C ALA A 150 -5.93 6.80 0.53
N ARG A 151 -5.86 8.14 0.53
CA ARG A 151 -6.00 8.98 -0.66
C ARG A 151 -4.94 8.69 -1.73
N LEU A 152 -3.82 8.09 -1.34
CA LEU A 152 -2.67 7.81 -2.20
C LEU A 152 -2.73 6.41 -2.82
N LYS A 153 -3.70 5.55 -2.44
CA LYS A 153 -3.77 4.14 -2.91
C LYS A 153 -3.82 4.02 -4.44
N GLN A 154 -4.35 5.03 -5.12
CA GLN A 154 -4.51 5.04 -6.58
C GLN A 154 -3.25 5.52 -7.35
N LEU A 155 -2.20 5.97 -6.65
CA LEU A 155 -0.96 6.34 -7.32
C LEU A 155 -0.34 5.12 -8.02
N PRO A 156 0.16 5.28 -9.26
CA PRO A 156 0.81 4.19 -10.01
C PRO A 156 2.10 3.68 -9.34
N HIS A 157 2.68 4.46 -8.43
CA HIS A 157 3.84 4.11 -7.60
C HIS A 157 3.50 3.13 -6.47
N VAL A 158 2.25 3.04 -6.03
CA VAL A 158 1.88 2.24 -4.85
C VAL A 158 1.76 0.78 -5.23
N VAL A 159 2.69 -0.04 -4.72
CA VAL A 159 2.76 -1.51 -4.96
C VAL A 159 2.29 -2.32 -3.76
N GLY A 160 1.79 -1.65 -2.72
CA GLY A 160 1.22 -2.29 -1.54
C GLY A 160 0.60 -1.27 -0.61
N PHE A 161 -0.60 -1.58 -0.13
CA PHE A 161 -1.30 -0.78 0.85
C PHE A 161 -1.76 -1.70 1.98
N VAL A 162 -1.19 -1.51 3.17
CA VAL A 162 -1.48 -2.30 4.35
C VAL A 162 -2.28 -1.42 5.31
N THR A 163 -3.49 -1.86 5.59
CA THR A 163 -4.34 -1.31 6.64
C THR A 163 -4.72 -2.43 7.57
N ASP A 164 -5.15 -2.04 8.78
CA ASP A 164 -5.54 -2.95 9.86
C ASP A 164 -4.39 -3.34 10.79
N LEU A 165 -4.73 -3.50 12.06
CA LEU A 165 -3.85 -3.75 13.19
C LEU A 165 -3.86 -5.24 13.60
N ASP A 166 -4.53 -6.11 12.86
CA ASP A 166 -4.48 -7.55 13.14
C ASP A 166 -3.04 -8.08 13.02
N GLU A 167 -2.64 -8.90 13.99
CA GLU A 167 -1.37 -9.60 14.00
C GLU A 167 -1.15 -10.39 12.72
N ALA A 168 -2.19 -11.02 12.17
CA ALA A 168 -2.12 -11.75 10.91
C ALA A 168 -1.73 -10.84 9.74
N TYR A 169 -2.25 -9.61 9.67
CA TYR A 169 -1.92 -8.66 8.60
C TYR A 169 -0.51 -8.07 8.77
N VAL A 170 -0.10 -7.77 10.00
CA VAL A 170 1.26 -7.30 10.28
C VAL A 170 2.29 -8.38 9.93
N GLU A 171 2.02 -9.64 10.27
CA GLU A 171 2.90 -10.76 9.96
C GLU A 171 2.96 -11.05 8.45
N ARG A 172 1.80 -11.00 7.77
CA ARG A 172 1.73 -11.08 6.31
C ARG A 172 2.53 -9.97 5.62
N PHE A 173 2.45 -8.75 6.14
CA PHE A 173 3.24 -7.62 5.65
C PHE A 173 4.74 -7.84 5.87
N ARG A 174 5.13 -8.31 7.06
CA ARG A 174 6.52 -8.69 7.39
C ARG A 174 7.07 -9.69 6.37
N GLN A 175 6.34 -10.76 6.11
CA GLN A 175 6.70 -11.80 5.15
C GLN A 175 6.84 -11.27 3.71
N SER A 176 5.96 -10.35 3.30
CA SER A 176 6.02 -9.71 1.99
C SER A 176 7.29 -8.85 1.81
N LEU A 177 7.69 -8.13 2.85
CA LEU A 177 8.94 -7.35 2.88
C LEU A 177 10.17 -8.26 2.84
N GLU A 178 10.18 -9.36 3.60
CA GLU A 178 11.27 -10.34 3.55
C GLU A 178 11.41 -10.98 2.16
N GLY A 179 10.27 -11.32 1.55
CA GLY A 179 10.21 -11.79 0.17
C GLY A 179 10.83 -10.81 -0.81
N GLU A 180 10.55 -9.51 -0.65
CA GLU A 180 11.12 -8.47 -1.52
C GLU A 180 12.63 -8.32 -1.33
N ILE A 181 13.12 -8.33 -0.09
CA ILE A 181 14.55 -8.30 0.22
C ILE A 181 15.27 -9.45 -0.47
N GLU A 182 14.75 -10.67 -0.33
CA GLU A 182 15.33 -11.87 -0.90
C GLU A 182 15.25 -11.88 -2.44
N ARG A 183 14.16 -11.36 -3.01
CA ARG A 183 14.02 -11.20 -4.46
C ARG A 183 15.07 -10.25 -5.02
N ARG A 184 15.28 -9.08 -4.41
CA ARG A 184 16.29 -8.11 -4.85
C ARG A 184 17.72 -8.66 -4.75
N LYS A 185 18.03 -9.37 -3.66
CA LYS A 185 19.32 -10.08 -3.51
C LYS A 185 19.57 -11.08 -4.62
N ARG A 186 18.59 -11.97 -4.89
CA ARG A 186 18.69 -12.96 -5.99
C ARG A 186 18.89 -12.32 -7.36
N ILE A 187 18.28 -11.14 -7.61
CA ILE A 187 18.51 -10.39 -8.84
C ILE A 187 19.96 -9.91 -8.91
N PHE A 188 20.50 -9.31 -7.84
CA PHE A 188 21.90 -8.86 -7.82
C PHE A 188 22.89 -10.01 -7.96
N GLU A 189 22.57 -11.20 -7.42
CA GLU A 189 23.42 -12.40 -7.53
C GLU A 189 23.41 -13.03 -8.94
N SER A 190 22.28 -12.95 -9.65
CA SER A 190 22.14 -13.51 -11.01
C SER A 190 22.59 -12.56 -12.12
N THR A 191 22.49 -11.24 -11.89
CA THR A 191 22.86 -10.20 -12.86
C THR A 191 24.30 -10.31 -13.40
N PRO A 192 25.33 -10.66 -12.60
CA PRO A 192 26.71 -10.83 -13.08
C PRO A 192 26.86 -11.80 -14.25
N GLN A 193 25.98 -12.80 -14.36
CA GLN A 193 25.97 -13.75 -15.49
C GLN A 193 25.58 -13.07 -16.81
N LEU A 194 24.85 -11.96 -16.75
CA LEU A 194 24.39 -11.19 -17.90
C LEU A 194 25.37 -10.06 -18.27
N VAL A 195 25.99 -9.41 -17.27
CA VAL A 195 26.79 -8.18 -17.48
C VAL A 195 28.29 -8.33 -17.22
N GLY A 196 28.76 -9.49 -16.76
CA GLY A 196 30.18 -9.79 -16.57
C GLY A 196 30.87 -9.06 -15.41
N ARG A 197 30.11 -8.46 -14.48
CA ARG A 197 30.63 -7.79 -13.28
C ARG A 197 29.71 -7.99 -12.08
N GLN A 198 30.29 -7.93 -10.88
CA GLN A 198 29.52 -8.00 -9.63
C GLN A 198 28.63 -6.77 -9.46
N ILE A 199 27.46 -6.98 -8.86
CA ILE A 199 26.48 -5.95 -8.53
C ILE A 199 26.28 -5.97 -7.02
N GLN A 200 26.66 -4.90 -6.35
CA GLN A 200 26.59 -4.81 -4.89
C GLN A 200 25.40 -3.99 -4.39
N ASN A 201 24.85 -3.12 -5.24
CA ASN A 201 23.79 -2.21 -4.86
C ASN A 201 22.89 -1.85 -6.06
N ILE A 202 21.75 -1.24 -5.74
CA ILE A 202 20.74 -0.81 -6.72
C ILE A 202 21.28 0.17 -7.75
N TYR A 203 22.21 1.05 -7.39
CA TYR A 203 22.76 2.04 -8.32
C TYR A 203 23.63 1.36 -9.38
N GLU A 204 24.45 0.39 -8.98
CA GLU A 204 25.22 -0.44 -9.90
C GLU A 204 24.32 -1.28 -10.81
N TYR A 205 23.25 -1.84 -10.25
CA TYR A 205 22.25 -2.60 -11.00
C TYR A 205 21.57 -1.71 -12.06
N ASN A 206 20.98 -0.57 -11.67
CA ASN A 206 20.26 0.34 -12.58
C ASN A 206 21.18 0.93 -13.65
N LYS A 207 22.47 1.15 -13.32
CA LYS A 207 23.47 1.55 -14.31
C LYS A 207 23.84 0.41 -15.28
N ALA A 208 23.81 -0.84 -14.82
CA ALA A 208 24.09 -2.02 -15.65
C ALA A 208 22.90 -2.42 -16.54
N MET A 209 21.66 -2.17 -16.08
CA MET A 209 20.41 -2.58 -16.70
C MET A 209 19.48 -1.39 -16.95
N PRO A 210 19.86 -0.45 -17.85
CA PRO A 210 19.08 0.78 -18.06
C PRO A 210 17.69 0.54 -18.67
N GLU A 211 17.51 -0.57 -19.40
CA GLU A 211 16.21 -0.95 -19.99
C GLU A 211 15.27 -1.66 -19.00
N ASN A 212 15.80 -2.12 -17.86
CA ASN A 212 15.04 -2.85 -16.85
C ASN A 212 15.41 -2.35 -15.45
N LEU A 213 15.08 -1.07 -15.22
CA LEU A 213 15.32 -0.40 -13.95
C LEU A 213 14.57 -1.09 -12.82
N MET A 214 15.25 -1.22 -11.68
CA MET A 214 14.64 -1.57 -10.40
C MET A 214 14.28 -0.27 -9.68
N PRO A 215 12.99 0.00 -9.43
CA PRO A 215 12.58 1.15 -8.65
C PRO A 215 13.11 1.07 -7.22
N HIS A 216 13.52 2.21 -6.67
CA HIS A 216 13.67 2.37 -5.23
C HIS A 216 12.32 2.11 -4.56
N LEU A 217 12.34 1.46 -3.40
CA LEU A 217 11.14 1.15 -2.63
C LEU A 217 11.12 1.99 -1.36
N VAL A 218 10.17 2.88 -1.22
CA VAL A 218 9.96 3.63 0.02
C VAL A 218 8.82 2.98 0.81
N VAL A 219 9.16 2.38 1.95
CA VAL A 219 8.18 1.79 2.86
C VAL A 219 7.80 2.84 3.91
N VAL A 220 6.56 3.32 3.83
CA VAL A 220 6.01 4.34 4.73
C VAL A 220 5.18 3.63 5.79
N ILE A 221 5.55 3.79 7.06
CA ILE A 221 4.82 3.19 8.18
C ILE A 221 4.30 4.31 9.06
N ASP A 222 2.99 4.58 9.01
CA ASP A 222 2.32 5.44 9.97
C ASP A 222 2.03 4.65 11.25
N GLU A 223 2.42 5.23 12.38
CA GLU A 223 2.28 4.65 13.70
C GLU A 223 3.04 3.33 13.92
N PHE A 224 4.34 3.37 13.65
CA PHE A 224 5.30 2.28 13.81
C PHE A 224 5.25 1.62 15.21
N ALA A 225 4.96 2.40 16.25
CA ALA A 225 4.81 1.88 17.61
C ALA A 225 3.74 0.78 17.71
N ARG A 226 2.61 0.96 17.01
CA ARG A 226 1.51 -0.01 17.04
C ARG A 226 1.90 -1.32 16.35
N ALA A 227 2.47 -1.24 15.15
CA ALA A 227 2.95 -2.43 14.44
C ALA A 227 3.97 -3.22 15.28
N SER A 228 4.86 -2.50 15.96
CA SER A 228 5.87 -3.09 16.85
C SER A 228 5.30 -3.76 18.09
N GLN A 229 4.18 -3.25 18.62
CA GLN A 229 3.48 -3.85 19.76
C GLN A 229 2.71 -5.09 19.36
N VAL A 230 2.12 -5.09 18.17
CA VAL A 230 1.38 -6.23 17.61
C VAL A 230 2.33 -7.37 17.25
N SER A 231 3.47 -7.08 16.61
CA SER A 231 4.47 -8.09 16.24
C SER A 231 5.90 -7.62 16.57
N PRO A 232 6.53 -8.16 17.63
CA PRO A 232 7.95 -7.93 17.94
C PRO A 232 8.90 -8.40 16.82
N GLU A 233 8.52 -9.46 16.09
CA GLU A 233 9.24 -9.97 14.93
C GLU A 233 9.26 -8.96 13.78
N PHE A 234 8.15 -8.23 13.57
CA PHE A 234 8.09 -7.15 12.59
C PHE A 234 9.10 -6.05 12.92
N LYS A 235 9.14 -5.60 14.19
CA LYS A 235 10.14 -4.63 14.66
C LYS A 235 11.56 -5.12 14.41
N THR A 236 11.84 -6.38 14.74
CA THR A 236 13.16 -7.00 14.50
C THR A 236 13.54 -7.00 13.02
N THR A 237 12.58 -7.29 12.13
CA THR A 237 12.78 -7.28 10.68
C THR A 237 13.10 -5.88 10.17
N VAL A 238 12.31 -4.87 10.58
CA VAL A 238 12.54 -3.46 10.22
C VAL A 238 13.92 -3.00 10.68
N GLU A 239 14.32 -3.32 11.91
CA GLU A 239 15.63 -2.95 12.47
C GLU A 239 16.81 -3.63 11.75
N LYS A 240 16.80 -4.97 11.69
CA LYS A 240 17.98 -5.75 11.30
C LYS A 240 18.12 -5.92 9.80
N ASN A 241 16.99 -6.04 9.10
CA ASN A 241 16.96 -6.40 7.68
C ASN A 241 16.75 -5.17 6.79
N ILE A 242 15.99 -4.17 7.24
CA ILE A 242 15.73 -2.98 6.42
C ILE A 242 16.59 -1.80 6.85
N ALA A 243 16.50 -1.34 8.10
CA ALA A 243 17.22 -0.15 8.56
C ALA A 243 18.75 -0.30 8.43
N ARG A 244 19.28 -1.52 8.63
CA ARG A 244 20.71 -1.79 8.53
C ARG A 244 21.19 -2.20 7.13
N GLN A 245 20.36 -2.88 6.34
CA GLN A 245 20.80 -3.54 5.08
C GLN A 245 20.00 -3.11 3.84
N GLY A 246 18.88 -2.42 4.02
CA GLY A 246 17.98 -1.97 2.94
C GLY A 246 18.63 -0.95 2.01
N ARG A 247 19.66 -0.23 2.50
CA ARG A 247 20.48 0.72 1.75
C ARG A 247 20.97 0.19 0.40
N ALA A 248 21.71 -0.92 0.40
CA ALA A 248 22.25 -1.50 -0.82
C ALA A 248 21.13 -1.96 -1.78
N LEU A 249 20.00 -2.41 -1.24
CA LEU A 249 18.85 -2.90 -2.01
C LEU A 249 17.94 -1.78 -2.54
N GLY A 250 18.20 -0.51 -2.19
CA GLY A 250 17.33 0.61 -2.52
C GLY A 250 15.97 0.56 -1.82
N ILE A 251 15.93 -0.03 -0.61
CA ILE A 251 14.73 -0.06 0.24
C ILE A 251 14.89 1.00 1.33
N HIS A 252 14.05 2.01 1.29
CA HIS A 252 14.01 3.17 2.18
C HIS A 252 12.87 3.01 3.19
N LEU A 253 13.00 3.68 4.33
CA LEU A 253 11.99 3.69 5.39
C LEU A 253 11.59 5.12 5.66
N ILE A 254 10.29 5.37 5.79
CA ILE A 254 9.74 6.58 6.40
C ILE A 254 8.87 6.12 7.56
N LEU A 255 9.41 6.25 8.78
CA LEU A 255 8.74 5.78 9.99
C LEU A 255 8.09 6.94 10.72
N SER A 256 6.82 6.80 11.08
CA SER A 256 6.09 7.81 11.85
C SER A 256 5.67 7.24 13.21
N SER A 257 5.77 8.05 14.25
CA SER A 257 5.28 7.73 15.60
C SER A 257 4.94 8.99 16.37
N GLN A 258 4.14 8.84 17.43
CA GLN A 258 3.79 9.95 18.32
C GLN A 258 4.94 10.32 19.26
N THR A 259 5.69 9.33 19.74
CA THR A 259 6.73 9.53 20.76
C THR A 259 8.11 9.18 20.23
N ALA A 260 9.14 9.75 20.85
CA ALA A 260 10.52 9.51 20.46
C ALA A 260 11.04 8.11 20.85
N VAL A 261 10.50 7.54 21.94
CA VAL A 261 10.95 6.26 22.50
C VAL A 261 10.77 5.13 21.50
N ASP A 262 9.72 5.19 20.69
CA ASP A 262 9.40 4.19 19.67
C ASP A 262 10.51 4.02 18.63
N PHE A 263 11.32 5.05 18.41
CA PHE A 263 12.41 5.03 17.44
C PHE A 263 13.76 4.60 18.01
N THR A 264 13.89 4.37 19.31
CA THR A 264 15.18 4.22 20.00
C THR A 264 16.12 3.19 19.33
N SER A 265 15.57 2.06 18.89
CA SER A 265 16.31 0.96 18.28
C SER A 265 16.64 1.17 16.80
N VAL A 266 15.83 1.94 16.07
CA VAL A 266 16.01 2.22 14.63
C VAL A 266 16.78 3.52 14.37
N ARG A 267 16.68 4.51 15.27
CA ARG A 267 17.28 5.86 15.15
C ARG A 267 18.77 5.85 14.77
N PRO A 268 19.63 4.95 15.29
CA PRO A 268 21.04 4.93 14.90
C PRO A 268 21.29 4.71 13.41
N ASN A 269 20.34 4.13 12.68
CA ASN A 269 20.43 3.90 11.24
C ASN A 269 19.57 4.89 10.42
N ILE A 270 19.06 5.95 11.05
CA ILE A 270 18.20 6.96 10.42
C ILE A 270 18.89 8.32 10.47
N ASP A 271 19.26 8.80 9.29
CA ASP A 271 19.98 10.06 9.08
C ASP A 271 19.04 11.26 8.98
N VAL A 272 17.87 11.10 8.33
CA VAL A 272 16.88 12.18 8.18
C VAL A 272 15.89 12.10 9.32
N ARG A 273 15.99 13.02 10.27
CA ARG A 273 15.11 13.07 11.44
C ARG A 273 14.24 14.30 11.30
N MET A 274 12.93 14.10 11.28
CA MET A 274 11.97 15.20 11.26
C MET A 274 11.09 15.11 12.50
N SER A 275 10.74 16.26 13.07
CA SER A 275 9.77 16.30 14.15
C SER A 275 8.92 17.55 14.05
N MET A 276 7.62 17.33 14.21
CA MET A 276 6.68 18.37 14.58
C MET A 276 6.77 18.62 16.09
N GLN A 277 5.87 19.44 16.63
CA GLN A 277 5.88 19.73 18.07
C GLN A 277 5.74 18.45 18.90
N LEU A 278 6.69 18.26 19.82
CA LEU A 278 6.71 17.18 20.82
C LEU A 278 6.19 17.69 22.16
N GLN A 279 5.76 16.79 23.04
CA GLN A 279 5.18 17.19 24.32
C GLN A 279 6.24 17.66 25.31
N THR A 280 7.40 16.98 25.32
CA THR A 280 8.44 17.24 26.32
C THR A 280 9.81 17.50 25.70
N ALA A 281 10.64 18.24 26.44
CA ALA A 281 12.04 18.47 26.07
C ALA A 281 12.86 17.16 26.00
N GLU A 282 12.46 16.13 26.74
CA GLU A 282 13.10 14.81 26.73
C GLU A 282 12.83 14.07 25.42
N GLU A 283 11.59 14.09 24.92
CA GLU A 283 11.26 13.54 23.60
C GLU A 283 12.05 14.25 22.50
N SER A 284 12.12 15.58 22.55
CA SER A 284 12.91 16.35 21.59
C SER A 284 14.39 15.97 21.64
N ARG A 285 14.95 15.80 22.84
CA ARG A 285 16.34 15.36 23.00
C ARG A 285 16.57 13.94 22.50
N ALA A 286 15.61 13.03 22.65
CA ALA A 286 15.74 11.68 22.12
C ALA A 286 15.79 11.65 20.58
N ILE A 287 15.09 12.55 19.89
CA ILE A 287 15.16 12.67 18.42
C ILE A 287 16.41 13.42 17.96
N PHE A 288 16.60 14.64 18.46
CA PHE A 288 17.57 15.61 17.91
C PHE A 288 18.81 15.85 18.77
N ASN A 289 18.87 15.28 19.97
CA ASN A 289 19.82 15.70 21.02
C ASN A 289 19.67 17.19 21.40
N ARG A 290 18.49 17.79 21.13
CA ARG A 290 18.14 19.20 21.37
C ARG A 290 16.71 19.31 21.89
N ASP A 291 16.35 20.39 22.57
CA ASP A 291 14.98 20.61 23.08
C ASP A 291 14.14 21.60 22.25
N ASP A 292 14.68 22.09 21.15
CA ASP A 292 14.05 23.06 20.24
C ASP A 292 12.66 22.62 19.76
N ALA A 293 12.45 21.34 19.44
CA ALA A 293 11.17 20.87 18.88
C ALA A 293 10.00 20.91 19.88
N ALA A 294 10.29 20.78 21.18
CA ALA A 294 9.29 20.93 22.23
C ALA A 294 9.02 22.41 22.57
N LYS A 295 10.05 23.25 22.49
CA LYS A 295 10.00 24.65 22.99
C LYS A 295 9.69 25.71 21.93
N ARG A 296 10.16 25.53 20.69
CA ARG A 296 10.11 26.56 19.64
C ARG A 296 8.97 26.35 18.64
N LEU A 297 8.57 25.10 18.41
CA LEU A 297 7.44 24.80 17.52
C LEU A 297 6.14 25.18 18.22
N THR A 298 5.35 26.05 17.61
CA THR A 298 4.12 26.59 18.21
C THR A 298 2.89 26.41 17.34
N ARG A 299 3.04 26.46 16.02
CA ARG A 299 1.93 26.32 15.05
C ARG A 299 1.94 24.94 14.41
N ALA A 300 0.76 24.46 14.01
CA ALA A 300 0.64 23.24 13.23
C ALA A 300 1.40 23.34 11.89
N GLY A 301 2.01 22.25 11.45
CA GLY A 301 2.83 22.21 10.24
C GLY A 301 4.24 22.79 10.39
N GLN A 302 4.58 23.46 11.50
CA GLN A 302 5.98 23.75 11.80
C GLN A 302 6.71 22.47 12.20
N ALA A 303 7.91 22.28 11.66
CA ALA A 303 8.76 21.14 11.96
C ALA A 303 10.23 21.55 12.01
N PHE A 304 11.03 20.75 12.72
CA PHE A 304 12.47 20.73 12.56
C PHE A 304 12.88 19.54 11.70
N ILE A 305 13.91 19.74 10.88
CA ILE A 305 14.64 18.67 10.21
C ILE A 305 16.08 18.67 10.71
N GLN A 306 16.57 17.47 11.04
CA GLN A 306 17.98 17.22 11.29
C GLN A 306 18.49 16.19 10.28
N VAL A 307 19.66 16.47 9.71
CA VAL A 307 20.34 15.55 8.82
C VAL A 307 21.69 15.16 9.42
N GLY A 308 21.90 13.84 9.57
CA GLY A 308 23.07 13.28 10.24
C GLY A 308 23.17 13.71 11.71
N ASP A 309 24.36 13.57 12.29
CA ASP A 309 24.65 14.04 13.65
C ASP A 309 24.95 15.55 13.67
N ASN A 310 23.92 16.34 13.34
CA ASN A 310 23.86 17.79 13.45
C ASN A 310 24.59 18.57 12.34
N GLN A 311 24.66 18.00 11.12
CA GLN A 311 25.19 18.71 9.94
C GLN A 311 24.20 19.76 9.42
N ILE A 312 22.91 19.44 9.47
CA ILE A 312 21.81 20.35 9.15
C ILE A 312 20.82 20.27 10.31
N PHE A 313 20.39 21.42 10.82
CA PHE A 313 19.32 21.53 11.81
C PHE A 313 18.51 22.80 11.52
N GLU A 314 17.40 22.66 10.81
CA GLU A 314 16.62 23.78 10.29
C GLU A 314 15.15 23.68 10.71
N MET A 315 14.55 24.83 11.02
CA MET A 315 13.11 24.95 11.20
C MET A 315 12.45 25.29 9.86
N PHE A 316 11.34 24.63 9.56
CA PHE A 316 10.61 24.86 8.33
C PHE A 316 9.10 24.69 8.53
N GLN A 317 8.32 25.27 7.62
CA GLN A 317 6.88 25.08 7.52
C GLN A 317 6.62 24.02 6.45
N VAL A 318 6.03 22.91 6.86
CA VAL A 318 5.63 21.81 5.97
C VAL A 318 4.56 22.30 4.99
N ALA A 319 4.71 21.94 3.72
CA ALA A 319 3.71 22.16 2.70
C ALA A 319 2.51 21.23 2.88
N ARG A 320 1.31 21.72 2.60
CA ARG A 320 0.04 21.01 2.73
C ARG A 320 -0.51 20.63 1.36
N ALA A 321 -1.10 19.43 1.29
CA ALA A 321 -1.82 18.96 0.12
C ALA A 321 -3.32 18.70 0.41
N ASP A 322 -3.74 18.82 1.67
CA ASP A 322 -5.12 18.60 2.13
C ASP A 322 -6.02 19.84 1.98
N THR A 323 -5.52 20.89 1.33
CA THR A 323 -6.26 22.11 0.97
C THR A 323 -7.41 21.77 0.03
N PRO A 324 -8.63 22.34 0.24
CA PRO A 324 -9.73 22.18 -0.71
C PRO A 324 -9.32 22.71 -2.09
N TYR A 325 -9.61 21.93 -3.13
CA TYR A 325 -9.45 22.37 -4.51
C TYR A 325 -10.69 23.17 -4.92
N HIS A 326 -10.45 24.33 -5.53
CA HIS A 326 -11.49 25.16 -6.13
C HIS A 326 -11.19 25.26 -7.62
N GLU A 327 -12.09 24.73 -8.44
CA GLU A 327 -11.98 24.82 -9.90
C GLU A 327 -12.06 26.30 -10.32
N GLN A 328 -11.23 26.71 -11.30
CA GLN A 328 -11.21 28.10 -11.77
C GLN A 328 -12.60 28.49 -12.29
N GLY A 329 -13.24 29.46 -11.63
CA GLY A 329 -14.64 29.86 -11.88
C GLY A 329 -15.58 29.67 -10.68
N ALA A 330 -15.08 29.19 -9.54
CA ALA A 330 -15.87 29.08 -8.31
C ALA A 330 -16.50 30.42 -7.89
N ASP A 331 -17.78 30.35 -7.53
CA ASP A 331 -18.60 31.49 -7.11
C ASP A 331 -17.91 32.28 -6.00
N LEU A 332 -17.78 33.62 -6.15
CA LEU A 332 -17.09 34.51 -5.20
C LEU A 332 -17.65 34.39 -3.76
N ASN A 333 -18.85 33.82 -3.61
CA ASN A 333 -19.50 33.54 -2.34
C ASN A 333 -18.85 32.41 -1.51
N LEU A 334 -17.88 31.68 -2.08
CA LEU A 334 -17.16 30.58 -1.44
C LEU A 334 -15.74 30.97 -0.98
N LEU A 335 -15.33 32.24 -1.15
CA LEU A 335 -14.02 32.72 -0.72
C LEU A 335 -14.04 33.08 0.78
N ASP A 336 -12.96 32.73 1.48
CA ASP A 336 -12.72 33.19 2.85
C ASP A 336 -12.60 34.72 2.92
N ASP A 337 -12.71 35.30 4.11
CA ASP A 337 -12.50 36.73 4.35
C ASP A 337 -11.16 37.20 3.75
N PHE A 338 -11.21 38.10 2.76
CA PHE A 338 -10.02 38.67 2.13
C PHE A 338 -10.12 40.19 1.96
N THR A 339 -8.96 40.84 1.97
CA THR A 339 -8.86 42.29 1.72
C THR A 339 -8.02 42.55 0.49
N ILE A 340 -8.60 43.18 -0.53
CA ILE A 340 -7.83 43.79 -1.63
C ILE A 340 -7.27 45.11 -1.12
N ARG A 341 -5.96 45.31 -1.25
CA ARG A 341 -5.28 46.55 -0.86
C ARG A 341 -4.63 47.22 -2.08
N LEU A 342 -4.80 48.54 -2.21
CA LEU A 342 -4.01 49.38 -3.09
C LEU A 342 -2.63 49.58 -2.47
N PHE A 343 -1.60 49.25 -3.21
CA PHE A 343 -0.24 49.62 -2.88
C PHE A 343 0.06 51.01 -3.45
N ARG A 344 0.17 52.01 -2.58
CA ARG A 344 0.47 53.38 -3.01
C ARG A 344 1.97 53.58 -3.27
N PRO A 345 2.36 54.57 -4.09
CA PRO A 345 3.77 54.88 -4.36
C PRO A 345 4.60 55.22 -3.12
N ASP A 346 3.95 55.63 -2.01
CA ASP A 346 4.58 55.90 -0.72
C ASP A 346 4.74 54.64 0.16
N GLY A 347 4.42 53.46 -0.37
CA GLY A 347 4.52 52.17 0.32
C GLY A 347 3.35 51.87 1.25
N ARG A 348 2.33 52.74 1.33
CA ARG A 348 1.15 52.49 2.17
C ARG A 348 0.19 51.51 1.50
N LEU A 349 -0.28 50.55 2.28
CA LEU A 349 -1.33 49.61 1.89
C LEU A 349 -2.69 50.17 2.31
N GLU A 350 -3.51 50.57 1.35
CA GLU A 350 -4.86 51.09 1.58
C GLU A 350 -5.90 50.02 1.22
N PRO A 351 -6.81 49.60 2.12
CA PRO A 351 -7.83 48.61 1.79
C PRO A 351 -8.83 49.18 0.78
N LEU A 352 -8.89 48.58 -0.41
CA LEU A 352 -9.85 48.92 -1.48
C LEU A 352 -11.17 48.15 -1.33
N TYR A 353 -11.07 46.89 -0.91
CA TYR A 353 -12.23 46.02 -0.77
C TYR A 353 -12.00 45.02 0.35
N ASN A 354 -13.00 44.83 1.19
CA ASN A 354 -13.03 43.76 2.18
C ASN A 354 -14.15 42.81 1.79
N HIS A 355 -13.77 41.63 1.30
CA HIS A 355 -14.69 40.52 1.23
C HIS A 355 -14.92 40.00 2.64
N LYS A 356 -16.18 39.93 3.03
CA LYS A 356 -16.59 39.15 4.19
C LYS A 356 -17.45 38.01 3.68
N ALA A 357 -17.09 36.78 4.01
CA ALA A 357 -17.90 35.62 3.71
C ALA A 357 -19.31 35.86 4.28
N ALA A 358 -20.34 35.53 3.50
CA ALA A 358 -21.71 35.65 3.97
C ALA A 358 -21.88 34.74 5.21
N ALA A 359 -22.33 35.31 6.33
CA ALA A 359 -22.69 34.51 7.49
C ALA A 359 -23.70 33.44 7.03
N PRO A 360 -23.55 32.16 7.43
CA PRO A 360 -24.47 31.12 7.01
C PRO A 360 -25.87 31.51 7.49
N ASN A 361 -26.71 31.95 6.57
CA ASN A 361 -28.09 32.29 6.86
C ASN A 361 -28.77 31.01 7.35
N GLY A 362 -29.10 30.99 8.64
CA GLY A 362 -29.88 29.91 9.24
C GLY A 362 -31.16 29.71 8.43
N ARG A 363 -31.41 28.44 8.06
CA ARG A 363 -32.55 27.91 7.28
C ARG A 363 -32.39 27.97 5.77
N GLN A 364 -31.51 27.11 5.25
CA GLN A 364 -31.91 25.99 4.38
C GLN A 364 -30.70 25.06 4.27
N SER A 365 -30.67 24.05 5.14
CA SER A 365 -29.84 22.86 4.94
C SER A 365 -30.42 22.08 3.76
N SER A 366 -30.22 22.59 2.55
CA SER A 366 -30.33 21.76 1.36
C SER A 366 -29.11 20.85 1.35
N SER A 367 -29.40 19.55 1.38
CA SER A 367 -28.47 18.44 1.38
C SER A 367 -27.73 18.31 0.05
N TYR A 368 -27.00 19.34 -0.36
CA TYR A 368 -25.91 19.19 -1.30
C TYR A 368 -24.64 18.96 -0.48
N GLN A 369 -24.33 17.69 -0.25
CA GLN A 369 -22.95 17.28 0.03
C GLN A 369 -22.13 17.67 -1.20
N ASN A 370 -21.66 18.92 -1.27
CA ASN A 370 -20.55 19.26 -2.15
C ASN A 370 -19.34 18.56 -1.53
N THR A 371 -19.06 17.33 -1.95
CA THR A 371 -17.78 16.65 -1.71
C THR A 371 -16.72 17.42 -2.48
N GLN A 372 -16.28 18.52 -1.90
CA GLN A 372 -15.20 19.32 -2.44
C GLN A 372 -13.92 18.48 -2.34
N LEU A 373 -13.33 18.17 -3.50
CA LEU A 373 -12.08 17.44 -3.58
C LEU A 373 -10.95 18.28 -2.96
N SER A 374 -9.96 17.60 -2.39
CA SER A 374 -8.70 18.20 -1.96
C SER A 374 -7.70 18.30 -3.12
N GLU A 375 -6.73 19.21 -3.02
CA GLU A 375 -5.62 19.30 -3.96
C GLU A 375 -4.83 18.00 -4.07
N ALA A 376 -4.71 17.24 -2.98
CA ALA A 376 -4.11 15.92 -2.98
C ALA A 376 -4.84 14.95 -3.89
N GLU A 377 -6.17 14.87 -3.81
CA GLU A 377 -6.96 13.95 -4.64
C GLU A 377 -6.86 14.32 -6.13
N VAL A 378 -6.91 15.62 -6.45
CA VAL A 378 -6.76 16.09 -7.84
C VAL A 378 -5.34 15.83 -8.35
N LEU A 379 -4.31 16.04 -7.53
CA LEU A 379 -2.93 15.76 -7.94
C LEU A 379 -2.66 14.25 -8.09
N VAL A 380 -3.25 13.41 -7.24
CA VAL A 380 -3.18 11.94 -7.38
C VAL A 380 -3.79 11.51 -8.72
N GLU A 381 -4.97 12.04 -9.06
CA GLU A 381 -5.63 11.72 -10.33
C GLU A 381 -4.82 12.24 -11.53
N HIS A 382 -4.25 13.45 -11.43
CA HIS A 382 -3.36 14.01 -12.45
C HIS A 382 -2.13 13.11 -12.70
N ILE A 383 -1.47 12.64 -11.63
CA ILE A 383 -0.34 11.71 -11.71
C ILE A 383 -0.78 10.37 -12.32
N ARG A 384 -1.94 9.83 -11.90
CA ARG A 384 -2.49 8.57 -12.41
C ARG A 384 -2.71 8.64 -13.93
N LEU A 385 -3.45 9.64 -14.38
CA LEU A 385 -3.74 9.86 -15.80
C LEU A 385 -2.47 10.14 -16.61
N HIS A 386 -1.53 10.90 -16.06
CA HIS A 386 -0.26 11.18 -16.72
C HIS A 386 0.57 9.91 -16.97
N CYS A 387 0.55 8.97 -16.02
CA CYS A 387 1.33 7.74 -16.11
C CYS A 387 0.65 6.63 -16.92
N GLU A 388 -0.67 6.72 -17.10
CA GLU A 388 -1.48 5.74 -17.83
C GLU A 388 -0.97 5.58 -19.27
N GLY A 389 -0.56 4.35 -19.63
CA GLY A 389 0.01 4.04 -20.95
C GLY A 389 1.46 4.49 -21.18
N LYS A 390 2.05 5.34 -20.31
CA LYS A 390 3.46 5.75 -20.38
C LYS A 390 4.41 4.84 -19.60
N PHE A 391 3.94 4.30 -18.47
CA PHE A 391 4.75 3.46 -17.58
C PHE A 391 4.12 2.10 -17.39
N MET A 392 4.95 1.06 -17.31
CA MET A 392 4.50 -0.28 -16.96
C MET A 392 4.17 -0.32 -15.46
N PRO A 393 3.01 -0.88 -15.06
CA PRO A 393 2.70 -1.08 -13.66
C PRO A 393 3.77 -1.92 -12.97
N SER A 394 4.24 -1.44 -11.82
CA SER A 394 5.20 -2.18 -11.01
C SER A 394 4.55 -3.43 -10.41
N ARG A 395 5.36 -4.47 -10.19
CA ARG A 395 4.91 -5.70 -9.53
C ARG A 395 4.39 -5.38 -8.12
N PRO A 396 3.19 -5.85 -7.74
CA PRO A 396 2.69 -5.69 -6.38
C PRO A 396 3.56 -6.50 -5.40
N ILE A 397 3.89 -5.88 -4.27
CA ILE A 397 4.65 -6.49 -3.18
C ILE A 397 3.70 -7.01 -2.11
N CYS A 398 2.70 -6.21 -1.74
CA CYS A 398 1.68 -6.59 -0.75
C CYS A 398 0.35 -6.74 -1.49
N LEU A 399 0.03 -7.97 -1.90
CA LEU A 399 -1.27 -8.29 -2.50
C LEU A 399 -2.39 -8.02 -1.51
N GLU A 400 -3.61 -7.78 -1.97
CA GLU A 400 -4.75 -7.76 -1.05
C GLU A 400 -4.89 -9.13 -0.37
N PRO A 401 -5.22 -9.19 0.94
CA PRO A 401 -5.45 -10.46 1.62
C PRO A 401 -6.53 -11.28 0.93
N LEU A 402 -6.47 -12.61 1.06
CA LEU A 402 -7.52 -13.47 0.53
C LEU A 402 -8.89 -13.06 1.11
N PRO A 403 -9.92 -12.96 0.27
CA PRO A 403 -11.25 -12.61 0.74
C PRO A 403 -11.80 -13.70 1.66
N GLU A 404 -12.78 -13.32 2.49
CA GLU A 404 -13.52 -14.30 3.29
C GLU A 404 -14.14 -15.40 2.40
N PRO A 405 -14.26 -16.65 2.90
CA PRO A 405 -14.76 -17.77 2.10
C PRO A 405 -16.11 -17.53 1.40
N GLU A 406 -16.97 -16.69 1.99
CA GLU A 406 -18.28 -16.33 1.40
C GLU A 406 -18.15 -15.55 0.07
N LYS A 407 -17.04 -14.84 -0.10
CA LYS A 407 -16.70 -14.07 -1.31
C LYS A 407 -15.78 -14.85 -2.25
N MET A 408 -15.47 -16.11 -1.93
CA MET A 408 -14.62 -17.00 -2.72
C MET A 408 -15.35 -18.32 -3.00
N PRO A 409 -16.39 -18.30 -3.85
CA PRO A 409 -17.11 -19.52 -4.21
C PRO A 409 -16.20 -20.48 -4.98
N LEU A 410 -16.36 -21.79 -4.80
CA LEU A 410 -15.51 -22.79 -5.46
C LEU A 410 -15.44 -22.61 -6.99
N GLY A 411 -16.53 -22.15 -7.62
CA GLY A 411 -16.57 -21.87 -9.05
C GLY A 411 -15.51 -20.86 -9.50
N THR A 412 -15.20 -19.83 -8.73
CA THR A 412 -14.14 -18.87 -9.10
C THR A 412 -12.77 -19.53 -9.04
N VAL A 413 -12.51 -20.36 -8.02
CA VAL A 413 -11.25 -21.09 -7.89
C VAL A 413 -11.06 -22.10 -9.02
N LEU A 414 -12.13 -22.75 -9.48
CA LEU A 414 -12.08 -23.66 -10.63
C LEU A 414 -11.77 -22.93 -11.94
N LEU A 415 -12.26 -21.69 -12.11
CA LEU A 415 -12.02 -20.88 -13.32
C LEU A 415 -10.59 -20.35 -13.42
N GLU A 416 -9.91 -20.13 -12.29
CA GLU A 416 -8.48 -19.74 -12.26
C GLU A 416 -7.57 -20.85 -12.84
N GLU A 417 -8.04 -22.10 -12.85
CA GLU A 417 -7.33 -23.26 -13.40
C GLU A 417 -8.25 -24.03 -14.35
N PRO A 418 -8.54 -23.48 -15.55
CA PRO A 418 -9.59 -23.97 -16.46
C PRO A 418 -9.29 -25.37 -17.01
N VAL A 419 -8.06 -25.85 -16.87
CA VAL A 419 -7.64 -27.19 -17.29
C VAL A 419 -8.32 -28.31 -16.48
N PHE A 420 -8.95 -28.01 -15.34
CA PHE A 420 -9.54 -29.02 -14.44
C PHE A 420 -11.07 -29.07 -14.42
N CYS A 421 -11.79 -28.25 -15.18
CA CYS A 421 -13.26 -28.31 -15.27
C CYS A 421 -13.70 -29.01 -16.55
N LEU A 422 -13.85 -30.34 -16.50
CA LEU A 422 -14.28 -31.13 -17.66
C LEU A 422 -15.81 -31.15 -17.82
N TRP A 423 -16.59 -30.80 -16.80
CA TRP A 423 -18.04 -30.76 -16.88
C TRP A 423 -18.58 -29.41 -17.37
N GLN A 424 -19.41 -29.45 -18.42
CA GLN A 424 -20.17 -28.31 -18.92
C GLN A 424 -21.68 -28.62 -18.88
N PRO A 425 -22.55 -27.64 -18.58
CA PRO A 425 -23.99 -27.87 -18.50
C PRO A 425 -24.63 -28.40 -19.79
N GLU A 426 -24.10 -27.99 -20.94
CA GLU A 426 -24.67 -28.26 -22.26
C GLU A 426 -24.18 -29.59 -22.87
N THR A 427 -22.93 -29.97 -22.59
CA THR A 427 -22.24 -31.08 -23.23
C THR A 427 -21.87 -32.21 -22.25
N GLY A 428 -22.05 -32.01 -20.93
CA GLY A 428 -21.65 -32.97 -19.91
C GLY A 428 -20.14 -32.97 -19.67
N TRP A 429 -19.56 -34.11 -19.29
CA TRP A 429 -18.11 -34.24 -19.15
C TRP A 429 -17.46 -34.35 -20.53
N GLU A 430 -16.50 -33.47 -20.84
CA GLU A 430 -15.66 -33.59 -22.02
C GLU A 430 -14.89 -34.92 -21.97
N THR A 431 -15.04 -35.70 -23.06
CA THR A 431 -14.47 -37.05 -23.18
C THR A 431 -13.16 -37.05 -23.98
N ASP A 432 -12.58 -35.88 -24.26
CA ASP A 432 -11.32 -35.81 -25.00
C ASP A 432 -10.17 -36.39 -24.16
N ARG A 433 -9.86 -37.65 -24.44
CA ARG A 433 -8.81 -38.44 -23.81
C ARG A 433 -7.39 -37.91 -24.10
N GLN A 434 -7.25 -36.92 -24.97
CA GLN A 434 -5.96 -36.33 -25.33
C GLN A 434 -5.45 -35.25 -24.37
N LEU A 435 -6.23 -34.84 -23.35
CA LEU A 435 -5.72 -34.07 -22.22
C LEU A 435 -5.28 -35.03 -21.11
N PRO A 436 -4.00 -35.47 -21.05
CA PRO A 436 -3.52 -36.45 -20.08
C PRO A 436 -3.20 -35.78 -18.73
N ALA A 437 -3.63 -34.52 -18.53
CA ALA A 437 -3.19 -33.69 -17.43
C ALA A 437 -3.95 -34.02 -16.14
N ARG A 438 -3.45 -35.04 -15.42
CA ARG A 438 -3.49 -35.13 -13.95
C ARG A 438 -4.86 -35.42 -13.31
N ARG A 439 -5.43 -36.59 -13.64
CA ARG A 439 -6.51 -37.23 -12.86
C ARG A 439 -6.18 -37.22 -11.36
N LEU A 440 -7.18 -36.94 -10.53
CA LEU A 440 -7.12 -36.81 -9.07
C LEU A 440 -6.29 -35.64 -8.51
N LYS A 441 -5.98 -34.64 -9.33
CA LYS A 441 -5.46 -33.35 -8.86
C LYS A 441 -6.53 -32.28 -9.05
N VAL A 442 -7.00 -31.66 -7.97
CA VAL A 442 -8.11 -30.70 -8.03
C VAL A 442 -7.86 -29.43 -7.22
N PRO A 443 -8.32 -28.26 -7.68
CA PRO A 443 -8.28 -27.05 -6.89
C PRO A 443 -9.28 -27.14 -5.73
N LEU A 444 -8.84 -26.73 -4.53
CA LEU A 444 -9.67 -26.75 -3.31
C LEU A 444 -9.86 -25.35 -2.70
N GLY A 445 -8.98 -24.40 -3.03
CA GLY A 445 -9.01 -23.04 -2.51
C GLY A 445 -7.83 -22.24 -3.06
N MET A 446 -7.49 -21.13 -2.44
CA MET A 446 -6.33 -20.30 -2.79
C MET A 446 -5.25 -20.41 -1.71
N LEU A 447 -3.99 -20.54 -2.12
CA LEU A 447 -2.82 -20.33 -1.28
C LEU A 447 -2.47 -18.84 -1.28
N ASP A 448 -2.25 -18.29 -0.09
CA ASP A 448 -1.60 -16.99 0.09
C ASP A 448 -0.14 -17.25 0.46
N LEU A 449 0.79 -16.79 -0.39
CA LEU A 449 2.23 -16.97 -0.21
C LEU A 449 2.92 -15.60 -0.16
N PRO A 450 2.84 -14.88 0.97
CA PRO A 450 3.30 -13.49 1.05
C PRO A 450 4.80 -13.36 0.80
N THR A 451 5.62 -14.31 1.27
CA THR A 451 7.07 -14.37 0.99
C THR A 451 7.40 -14.54 -0.49
N GLN A 452 6.49 -15.09 -1.28
CA GLN A 452 6.61 -15.22 -2.73
C GLN A 452 5.91 -14.08 -3.48
N GLN A 453 5.17 -13.23 -2.76
CA GLN A 453 4.33 -12.16 -3.29
C GLN A 453 3.36 -12.71 -4.34
N GLU A 454 2.73 -13.84 -4.03
CA GLU A 454 1.90 -14.60 -4.95
C GLU A 454 0.68 -15.17 -4.23
N GLN A 455 -0.45 -15.16 -4.91
CA GLN A 455 -1.64 -15.91 -4.57
C GLN A 455 -1.96 -16.83 -5.73
N ARG A 456 -2.17 -18.12 -5.47
CA ARG A 456 -2.47 -19.10 -6.52
C ARG A 456 -3.38 -20.20 -6.02
N PRO A 457 -4.08 -20.92 -6.90
CA PRO A 457 -4.91 -22.05 -6.49
C PRO A 457 -4.13 -23.13 -5.74
N TYR A 458 -4.69 -23.60 -4.62
CA TYR A 458 -4.23 -24.78 -3.91
C TYR A 458 -4.73 -26.03 -4.63
N LEU A 459 -3.82 -26.74 -5.27
CA LEU A 459 -4.11 -28.01 -5.93
C LEU A 459 -3.85 -29.18 -4.99
N LEU A 460 -4.92 -29.85 -4.56
CA LEU A 460 -4.81 -31.11 -3.85
C LEU A 460 -4.48 -32.22 -4.84
N ASP A 461 -3.31 -32.82 -4.70
CA ASP A 461 -2.80 -33.89 -5.57
C ASP A 461 -2.92 -35.25 -4.89
N LEU A 462 -3.96 -36.01 -5.23
CA LEU A 462 -4.20 -37.35 -4.66
C LEU A 462 -3.42 -38.45 -5.41
N THR A 463 -2.60 -38.09 -6.40
CA THR A 463 -1.68 -39.05 -7.04
C THR A 463 -0.40 -39.24 -6.24
N GLN A 464 -0.11 -38.34 -5.29
CA GLN A 464 1.04 -38.46 -4.42
C GLN A 464 0.76 -39.39 -3.23
N GLY A 465 1.73 -40.25 -2.91
CA GLY A 465 1.60 -41.26 -1.86
C GLY A 465 0.47 -42.26 -2.17
N ASP A 466 -0.26 -42.70 -1.14
CA ASP A 466 -1.40 -43.62 -1.28
C ASP A 466 -2.73 -42.88 -1.58
N GLY A 467 -2.69 -41.58 -1.90
CA GLY A 467 -3.88 -40.77 -2.17
C GLY A 467 -4.80 -40.57 -0.96
N HIS A 468 -4.28 -40.76 0.25
CA HIS A 468 -5.00 -40.57 1.51
C HIS A 468 -4.70 -39.18 2.07
N PHE A 469 -5.72 -38.47 2.55
CA PHE A 469 -5.54 -37.22 3.28
C PHE A 469 -6.47 -37.16 4.49
N VAL A 470 -6.15 -36.24 5.40
CA VAL A 470 -6.89 -36.01 6.64
C VAL A 470 -7.18 -34.52 6.77
N LEU A 471 -8.44 -34.17 7.04
CA LEU A 471 -8.87 -32.80 7.30
C LEU A 471 -9.24 -32.65 8.78
N VAL A 472 -8.53 -31.79 9.51
CA VAL A 472 -8.72 -31.54 10.95
C VAL A 472 -9.00 -30.07 11.20
N GLY A 473 -9.81 -29.78 12.20
CA GLY A 473 -10.06 -28.42 12.67
C GLY A 473 -11.08 -28.37 13.81
N PRO A 474 -11.12 -27.28 14.59
CA PRO A 474 -12.07 -27.10 15.68
C PRO A 474 -13.53 -26.95 15.18
N PRO A 475 -14.55 -27.06 16.04
CA PRO A 475 -15.93 -26.77 15.65
C PRO A 475 -16.06 -25.38 14.99
N GLY A 476 -16.85 -25.26 13.92
CA GLY A 476 -17.01 -24.00 13.19
C GLY A 476 -15.91 -23.68 12.16
N SER A 477 -14.78 -24.41 12.13
CA SER A 477 -13.62 -24.12 11.27
C SER A 477 -13.81 -24.37 9.75
N GLY A 478 -15.03 -24.57 9.27
CA GLY A 478 -15.28 -24.82 7.84
C GLY A 478 -14.99 -26.24 7.32
N LYS A 479 -14.71 -27.26 8.17
CA LYS A 479 -14.43 -28.65 7.71
C LYS A 479 -15.48 -29.22 6.75
N ALA A 480 -16.76 -29.01 7.07
CA ALA A 480 -17.87 -29.44 6.23
C ALA A 480 -17.87 -28.74 4.87
N MET A 481 -17.53 -27.44 4.85
CA MET A 481 -17.41 -26.64 3.63
C MET A 481 -16.26 -27.14 2.76
N ALA A 482 -15.08 -27.35 3.34
CA ALA A 482 -13.91 -27.86 2.62
C ALA A 482 -14.17 -29.26 2.04
N LEU A 483 -14.83 -30.14 2.81
CA LEU A 483 -15.19 -31.47 2.31
C LEU A 483 -16.17 -31.41 1.15
N ARG A 484 -17.20 -30.57 1.25
CA ARG A 484 -18.15 -30.36 0.15
C ARG A 484 -17.46 -29.80 -1.08
N SER A 485 -16.57 -28.84 -0.89
CA SER A 485 -15.82 -28.21 -1.97
C SER A 485 -14.94 -29.23 -2.70
N LEU A 486 -14.27 -30.11 -1.95
CA LEU A 486 -13.47 -31.17 -2.53
C LEU A 486 -14.32 -32.15 -3.36
N VAL A 487 -15.44 -32.63 -2.82
CA VAL A 487 -16.33 -33.56 -3.51
C VAL A 487 -16.82 -32.96 -4.83
N LEU A 488 -17.22 -31.68 -4.80
CA LEU A 488 -17.65 -30.96 -5.99
C LEU A 488 -16.50 -30.74 -6.99
N ALA A 489 -15.32 -30.36 -6.54
CA ALA A 489 -14.15 -30.18 -7.41
C ALA A 489 -13.77 -31.49 -8.11
N LEU A 490 -13.80 -32.60 -7.37
CA LEU A 490 -13.55 -33.94 -7.92
C LEU A 490 -14.64 -34.38 -8.90
N ALA A 491 -15.93 -34.14 -8.58
CA ALA A 491 -17.06 -34.46 -9.46
C ALA A 491 -17.06 -33.61 -10.75
N ALA A 492 -16.61 -32.36 -10.67
CA ALA A 492 -16.46 -31.49 -11.84
C ALA A 492 -15.30 -31.91 -12.75
N ALA A 493 -14.23 -32.45 -12.15
CA ALA A 493 -13.03 -32.87 -12.86
C ALA A 493 -13.07 -34.32 -13.37
N HIS A 494 -14.00 -35.16 -12.91
CA HIS A 494 -14.05 -36.60 -13.25
C HIS A 494 -15.46 -37.03 -13.55
N SER A 495 -15.63 -37.90 -14.54
CA SER A 495 -16.94 -38.52 -14.81
C SER A 495 -17.29 -39.60 -13.76
N PRO A 496 -18.57 -39.98 -13.61
CA PRO A 496 -18.99 -41.07 -12.72
C PRO A 496 -18.40 -42.45 -13.08
N GLU A 497 -17.88 -42.61 -14.30
CA GLU A 497 -17.18 -43.84 -14.74
C GLU A 497 -15.73 -43.89 -14.23
N GLU A 498 -15.13 -42.73 -13.96
CA GLU A 498 -13.75 -42.59 -13.50
C GLU A 498 -13.64 -42.48 -11.98
N LEU A 499 -14.66 -41.91 -11.33
CA LEU A 499 -14.66 -41.63 -9.91
C LEU A 499 -16.01 -41.91 -9.28
N ILE A 500 -15.99 -42.63 -8.16
CA ILE A 500 -17.17 -42.89 -7.34
C ILE A 500 -16.94 -42.52 -5.88
N PHE A 501 -18.00 -42.03 -5.24
CA PHE A 501 -18.01 -41.68 -3.82
C PHE A 501 -18.81 -42.68 -3.01
N TYR A 502 -18.25 -43.06 -1.86
CA TYR A 502 -19.02 -43.66 -0.76
C TYR A 502 -18.92 -42.74 0.45
N PHE A 503 -20.04 -42.11 0.81
CA PHE A 503 -20.07 -41.17 1.93
C PHE A 503 -20.40 -41.90 3.23
N LEU A 504 -19.62 -41.63 4.28
CA LEU A 504 -19.86 -42.13 5.62
C LEU A 504 -19.89 -40.95 6.60
N GLY A 505 -21.05 -40.60 7.14
CA GLY A 505 -21.15 -39.37 7.93
C GLY A 505 -22.17 -39.43 9.05
N ARG A 506 -22.17 -38.40 9.90
CA ARG A 506 -23.29 -38.14 10.80
C ARG A 506 -23.86 -36.77 10.46
N GLY A 507 -25.17 -36.71 10.23
CA GLY A 507 -25.89 -35.47 9.98
C GLY A 507 -25.91 -35.05 8.50
N PRO A 508 -26.46 -33.86 8.20
CA PRO A 508 -26.84 -33.45 6.84
C PRO A 508 -25.67 -32.92 6.00
N THR A 509 -24.42 -33.09 6.44
CA THR A 509 -23.27 -32.50 5.72
C THR A 509 -23.13 -33.08 4.32
N LEU A 510 -23.30 -34.39 4.18
CA LEU A 510 -23.07 -35.14 2.94
C LEU A 510 -24.36 -35.55 2.22
N THR A 511 -25.54 -35.29 2.80
CA THR A 511 -26.84 -35.64 2.19
C THR A 511 -27.10 -34.86 0.90
N ILE A 512 -26.51 -33.68 0.76
CA ILE A 512 -26.57 -32.88 -0.48
C ILE A 512 -25.98 -33.60 -1.70
N PHE A 513 -25.17 -34.64 -1.48
CA PHE A 513 -24.51 -35.41 -2.54
C PHE A 513 -25.21 -36.72 -2.86
N GLU A 514 -26.36 -37.02 -2.25
CA GLU A 514 -27.07 -38.28 -2.48
C GLU A 514 -27.53 -38.43 -3.94
N GLU A 515 -27.88 -37.32 -4.59
CA GLU A 515 -28.30 -37.28 -5.99
C GLU A 515 -27.14 -37.11 -6.98
N LEU A 516 -25.89 -36.94 -6.51
CA LEU A 516 -24.75 -36.87 -7.42
C LEU A 516 -24.59 -38.22 -8.16
N PRO A 517 -24.41 -38.23 -9.50
CA PRO A 517 -24.20 -39.48 -10.24
C PRO A 517 -23.00 -40.31 -9.77
N HIS A 518 -21.99 -39.65 -9.19
CA HIS A 518 -20.81 -40.28 -8.60
C HIS A 518 -21.11 -41.00 -7.27
N CYS A 519 -22.21 -40.67 -6.58
CA CYS A 519 -22.55 -41.22 -5.28
C CYS A 519 -23.09 -42.65 -5.40
N GLN A 520 -22.37 -43.62 -4.83
CA GLN A 520 -22.78 -45.03 -4.84
C GLN A 520 -23.48 -45.45 -3.55
N ALA A 521 -23.08 -44.87 -2.42
CA ALA A 521 -23.82 -45.01 -1.17
C ALA A 521 -23.51 -43.85 -0.23
N LEU A 522 -24.54 -43.41 0.48
CA LEU A 522 -24.43 -42.57 1.66
C LEU A 522 -24.90 -43.40 2.86
N VAL A 523 -24.00 -43.63 3.81
CA VAL A 523 -24.28 -44.38 5.04
C VAL A 523 -24.15 -43.45 6.24
N GLN A 524 -25.21 -43.36 7.03
CA GLN A 524 -25.23 -42.57 8.25
C GLN A 524 -24.62 -43.38 9.41
N GLY A 525 -23.92 -42.70 10.32
CA GLY A 525 -23.20 -43.35 11.42
C GLY A 525 -24.10 -44.08 12.44
N ASN A 526 -25.42 -43.88 12.39
CA ASN A 526 -26.41 -44.62 13.18
C ASN A 526 -26.94 -45.89 12.47
N GLU A 527 -26.62 -46.11 11.19
CA GLU A 527 -27.06 -47.27 10.42
C GLU A 527 -26.10 -48.47 10.60
N THR A 528 -26.06 -49.01 11.82
CA THR A 528 -25.12 -50.08 12.23
C THR A 528 -25.11 -51.29 11.28
N GLU A 529 -26.28 -51.69 10.75
CA GLU A 529 -26.39 -52.80 9.80
C GLU A 529 -25.80 -52.47 8.42
N ARG A 530 -26.03 -51.26 7.90
CA ARG A 530 -25.43 -50.83 6.62
C ARG A 530 -23.91 -50.67 6.76
N LEU A 531 -23.43 -50.16 7.89
CA LEU A 531 -22.00 -50.11 8.21
C LEU A 531 -21.36 -51.49 8.24
N ALA A 532 -22.01 -52.45 8.90
CA ALA A 532 -21.54 -53.83 8.97
C ALA A 532 -21.47 -54.51 7.60
N ARG A 533 -22.33 -54.13 6.64
CA ARG A 533 -22.34 -54.63 5.26
C ARG A 533 -21.34 -53.89 4.35
N LEU A 534 -21.07 -52.61 4.60
CA LEU A 534 -20.22 -51.75 3.77
C LEU A 534 -18.75 -52.21 3.74
N PHE A 535 -18.15 -52.50 4.89
CA PHE A 535 -16.74 -52.90 4.95
C PHE A 535 -16.45 -54.25 4.26
N PRO A 536 -17.26 -55.33 4.45
CA PRO A 536 -17.11 -56.55 3.68
C PRO A 536 -17.32 -56.35 2.18
N PHE A 537 -18.27 -55.50 1.79
CA PHE A 537 -18.50 -55.15 0.39
C PHE A 537 -17.26 -54.49 -0.24
N TRP A 538 -16.67 -53.49 0.42
CA TRP A 538 -15.43 -52.85 -0.06
C TRP A 538 -14.26 -53.82 -0.15
N ARG A 539 -14.08 -54.71 0.85
CA ARG A 539 -13.03 -55.74 0.82
C ARG A 539 -13.19 -56.70 -0.37
N ARG A 540 -14.42 -56.99 -0.80
CA ARG A 540 -14.67 -57.81 -2.00
C ARG A 540 -14.41 -57.01 -3.28
N LYS A 541 -14.91 -55.77 -3.36
CA LYS A 541 -14.75 -54.90 -4.53
C LYS A 541 -13.27 -54.60 -4.84
N LYS A 542 -12.46 -54.34 -3.80
CA LYS A 542 -10.99 -54.16 -3.92
C LYS A 542 -10.28 -55.40 -4.51
N ARG A 543 -10.86 -56.60 -4.35
CA ARG A 543 -10.27 -57.85 -4.88
C ARG A 543 -10.73 -58.18 -6.30
N SER A 544 -11.85 -57.61 -6.77
CA SER A 544 -12.48 -57.98 -8.05
C SER A 544 -12.19 -57.01 -9.19
N GLU A 545 -11.95 -55.72 -8.91
CA GLU A 545 -11.71 -54.70 -9.94
C GLU A 545 -10.21 -54.38 -10.05
N HIS A 546 -9.60 -54.70 -11.19
CA HIS A 546 -8.30 -54.18 -11.65
C HIS A 546 -8.47 -52.88 -12.49
N SER A 547 -9.65 -52.27 -12.44
CA SER A 547 -10.15 -51.33 -13.43
C SER A 547 -10.34 -49.94 -12.83
N SER A 548 -9.47 -49.01 -13.27
CA SER A 548 -9.61 -47.56 -13.54
C SER A 548 -10.52 -46.61 -12.73
N CYS A 549 -11.38 -47.08 -11.83
CA CYS A 549 -12.31 -46.27 -11.05
C CYS A 549 -11.73 -46.00 -9.66
N VAL A 550 -11.55 -44.72 -9.33
CA VAL A 550 -11.02 -44.30 -8.03
C VAL A 550 -12.15 -44.29 -7.02
N THR A 551 -11.94 -44.92 -5.86
CA THR A 551 -12.91 -44.92 -4.76
C THR A 551 -12.47 -43.90 -3.73
N ILE A 552 -13.38 -43.00 -3.36
CA ILE A 552 -13.13 -41.98 -2.33
C ILE A 552 -14.18 -42.14 -1.23
N VAL A 553 -13.72 -42.24 0.03
CA VAL A 553 -14.58 -42.41 1.21
C VAL A 553 -14.50 -41.20 2.15
N PRO A 554 -15.36 -40.18 1.98
CA PRO A 554 -15.43 -39.07 2.91
C PRO A 554 -16.08 -39.50 4.21
N THR A 555 -15.30 -39.47 5.29
CA THR A 555 -15.72 -39.78 6.66
C THR A 555 -15.63 -38.62 7.65
N ILE A 556 -16.65 -38.34 8.47
CA ILE A 556 -16.53 -37.39 9.60
C ILE A 556 -16.70 -38.15 10.92
N TRP A 557 -15.60 -38.43 11.64
CA TRP A 557 -15.63 -39.05 12.97
C TRP A 557 -15.52 -38.02 14.07
N ARG A 558 -16.44 -37.94 15.04
CA ARG A 558 -16.21 -37.22 16.31
C ARG A 558 -15.76 -38.20 17.38
N TYR A 559 -14.48 -38.23 17.71
CA TYR A 559 -13.97 -38.85 18.93
C TYR A 559 -12.99 -37.86 19.57
N CYS A 560 -13.23 -37.44 20.81
CA CYS A 560 -12.39 -36.51 21.60
C CYS A 560 -12.30 -35.04 21.13
N GLY A 561 -13.43 -34.41 20.75
CA GLY A 561 -13.47 -32.96 20.51
C GLY A 561 -12.80 -32.49 19.20
N THR A 562 -12.12 -33.38 18.49
CA THR A 562 -11.64 -33.20 17.11
C THR A 562 -12.33 -34.22 16.22
N SER A 563 -12.55 -33.85 14.95
CA SER A 563 -13.15 -34.76 13.97
C SER A 563 -12.14 -35.20 12.92
N CYS A 564 -11.93 -36.51 12.78
CA CYS A 564 -11.00 -37.11 11.81
C CYS A 564 -11.74 -37.65 10.59
N LEU A 565 -11.07 -37.55 9.44
CA LEU A 565 -11.51 -38.00 8.12
C LEU A 565 -10.43 -38.92 7.54
N ILE A 566 -10.78 -40.16 7.19
CA ILE A 566 -9.89 -41.11 6.50
C ILE A 566 -10.53 -41.42 5.15
N LEU A 567 -9.76 -41.22 4.08
CA LEU A 567 -10.13 -41.60 2.71
C LEU A 567 -9.17 -42.67 2.23
N LEU A 568 -9.71 -43.71 1.58
CA LEU A 568 -8.94 -44.81 1.02
C LEU A 568 -9.03 -44.78 -0.51
N CYS A 569 -7.97 -44.29 -1.17
CA CYS A 569 -7.80 -44.44 -2.62
C CYS A 569 -7.30 -45.86 -2.94
N PRO A 570 -7.88 -46.59 -3.90
CA PRO A 570 -7.38 -47.91 -4.27
C PRO A 570 -6.30 -47.77 -5.35
N HIS A 571 -5.08 -47.43 -4.96
CA HIS A 571 -3.91 -47.85 -5.72
C HIS A 571 -2.78 -48.31 -4.78
N SER A 572 -2.73 -49.64 -4.64
CA SER A 572 -1.52 -50.46 -4.65
C SER A 572 -1.88 -51.75 -5.37
#